data_AF-A0A1X6NI51-F1
#
_entry.id   AF-A0A1X6NI51-F1
#
_cell.length_a   1.000
_cell.length_b   1.000
_cell.length_c   1.000
_cell.angle_alpha   90.00
_cell.angle_beta   90.00
_cell.angle_gamma   90.00
#
_symmetry.space_group_name_H-M   'P 1'
#
loop_
_entity.id
_entity.type
_entity.pdbx_description
1 polymer ?
#
loop_
_entity_poly.entity_id
_entity_poly.type
_entity_poly.pdbx_seq_one_letter_code
_entity_poly.pdbx_strand_id
1 'polypeptide(L)'
;MAHASWCRKCKACLVQVRKLLAEGGRPRLYVGLVNVNEVRGVPKRMGVEVMPTFQTWGGGDTRLGVYVGGGTPTEVGVKIRELVDAHL
;
A
#
# COMPACT_ATOMS: atom_id res chain seq x y z
N MET A 1 -0.55 0.80 3.12
CA MET A 1 -1.09 -0.47 2.62
C MET A 1 -2.04 -1.06 3.65
N ALA A 2 -3.30 -1.28 3.27
CA ALA A 2 -4.26 -2.04 4.08
C ALA A 2 -4.05 -3.54 3.87
N HIS A 3 -3.96 -4.29 4.95
CA HIS A 3 -3.65 -5.72 4.94
C HIS A 3 -4.35 -6.48 6.07
N ALA A 4 -4.22 -7.80 6.05
CA ALA A 4 -4.59 -8.68 7.17
C ALA A 4 -3.48 -9.70 7.42
N SER A 5 -3.28 -10.12 8.68
CA SER A 5 -2.20 -11.05 9.05
C SER A 5 -2.37 -12.47 8.47
N TRP A 6 -3.60 -12.88 8.20
CA TRP A 6 -3.93 -14.17 7.57
C TRP A 6 -3.84 -14.15 6.04
N CYS A 7 -3.73 -12.97 5.43
CA CYS A 7 -3.76 -12.80 3.97
C CYS A 7 -2.40 -13.15 3.33
N ARG A 8 -2.31 -14.31 2.66
CA ARG A 8 -1.09 -14.76 1.96
C ARG A 8 -0.60 -13.75 0.90
N LYS A 9 -1.51 -13.21 0.08
CA LYS A 9 -1.17 -12.21 -0.95
C LYS A 9 -0.57 -10.95 -0.33
N CYS A 10 -1.09 -10.51 0.82
CA CYS A 10 -0.61 -9.35 1.54
C CYS A 10 0.84 -9.54 2.02
N LYS A 11 1.20 -10.74 2.50
CA LYS A 11 2.58 -11.07 2.88
C LYS A 11 3.54 -11.01 1.69
N ALA A 12 3.14 -11.54 0.54
CA ALA A 12 3.94 -11.49 -0.69
C ALA A 12 4.15 -10.04 -1.17
N CYS A 13 3.09 -9.24 -1.13
CA CYS A 13 3.14 -7.82 -1.48
C CYS A 13 4.06 -7.00 -0.56
N LEU A 14 4.07 -7.31 0.74
CA LEU A 14 4.93 -6.63 1.71
C LEU A 14 6.43 -6.77 1.39
N VAL A 15 6.84 -7.89 0.76
CA VAL A 15 8.22 -8.06 0.29
C VAL A 15 8.58 -6.99 -0.76
N GLN A 16 7.67 -6.69 -1.68
CA GLN A 16 7.89 -5.68 -2.73
C GLN A 16 7.92 -4.26 -2.16
N VAL A 17 7.04 -3.98 -1.20
CA VAL A 17 7.05 -2.70 -0.46
C VAL A 17 8.39 -2.50 0.26
N ARG A 18 8.91 -3.54 0.91
CA ARG A 18 10.22 -3.47 1.58
C ARG A 18 11.37 -3.25 0.60
N LYS A 19 11.32 -3.90 -0.58
CA LYS A 19 12.30 -3.67 -1.65
C LYS A 19 12.28 -2.21 -2.13
N LEU A 20 11.10 -1.66 -2.38
CA LEU A 20 10.95 -0.25 -2.77
C LEU A 20 11.56 0.71 -1.74
N LEU A 21 11.34 0.47 -0.45
CA LEU A 21 11.93 1.28 0.61
C LEU A 21 13.45 1.14 0.67
N ALA A 22 13.98 -0.07 0.41
CA ALA A 22 15.42 -0.35 0.42
C ALA A 22 16.16 0.21 -0.82
N GLU A 23 15.48 0.30 -1.97
CA GLU A 23 16.02 0.92 -3.20
C GLU A 23 16.36 2.41 -2.99
N GLY A 24 15.74 3.07 -2.01
CA GLY A 24 16.01 4.47 -1.69
C GLY A 24 15.49 5.44 -2.77
N GLY A 25 16.13 6.61 -2.86
CA GLY A 25 15.80 7.64 -3.86
C GLY A 25 14.50 8.42 -3.61
N ARG A 26 13.76 8.13 -2.54
CA ARG A 26 12.47 8.74 -2.21
C ARG A 26 12.43 9.25 -0.77
N PRO A 27 13.14 10.35 -0.45
CA PRO A 27 13.32 10.83 0.92
C PRO A 27 12.03 11.26 1.64
N ARG A 28 10.94 11.48 0.89
CA ARG A 28 9.62 11.87 1.42
C ARG A 28 8.61 10.71 1.43
N LEU A 29 9.04 9.49 1.10
CA LEU A 29 8.18 8.32 1.11
C LEU A 29 8.10 7.73 2.51
N TYR A 30 6.90 7.75 3.09
CA TYR A 30 6.56 7.00 4.30
C TYR A 30 5.53 5.93 3.97
N VAL A 31 5.75 4.71 4.43
CA VAL A 31 4.81 3.61 4.21
C VAL A 31 4.18 3.17 5.53
N GLY A 32 2.90 3.47 5.69
CA GLY A 32 2.08 2.92 6.77
C GLY A 32 1.47 1.57 6.41
N LEU A 33 1.48 0.64 7.37
CA LEU A 33 0.75 -0.63 7.29
C LEU A 33 -0.48 -0.55 8.18
N VAL A 34 -1.64 -0.88 7.62
CA VAL A 34 -2.92 -0.83 8.33
C VAL A 34 -3.49 -2.23 8.38
N ASN A 35 -3.44 -2.88 9.54
CA ASN A 35 -4.08 -4.17 9.73
C ASN A 35 -5.58 -3.99 9.96
N VAL A 36 -6.40 -4.40 8.99
CA VAL A 36 -7.86 -4.22 9.02
C VAL A 36 -8.54 -4.93 10.20
N ASN A 37 -7.87 -5.91 10.81
CA ASN A 37 -8.37 -6.63 11.97
C ASN A 37 -8.04 -5.96 13.31
N GLU A 38 -7.04 -5.08 13.35
CA GLU A 38 -6.56 -4.46 14.60
C GLU A 38 -7.10 -3.04 14.79
N VAL A 39 -7.39 -2.33 13.69
CA VAL A 39 -7.94 -0.96 13.75
C VAL A 39 -9.40 -0.91 13.34
N ARG A 40 -10.26 -0.44 14.25
CA ARG A 40 -11.69 -0.26 13.98
C ARG A 40 -11.93 1.06 13.25
N GLY A 41 -12.82 1.06 12.26
CA GLY A 41 -13.28 2.27 11.54
C GLY A 41 -12.30 2.86 10.53
N VAL A 42 -10.98 2.71 10.72
CA VAL A 42 -9.96 3.19 9.77
C VAL A 42 -10.13 2.58 8.37
N PRO A 43 -10.27 1.24 8.19
CA PRO A 43 -10.43 0.67 6.86
C PRO A 43 -11.66 1.19 6.12
N LYS A 44 -12.77 1.41 6.86
CA LYS A 44 -14.01 2.00 6.31
C LYS A 44 -13.78 3.43 5.84
N ARG A 45 -13.12 4.27 6.64
CA ARG A 45 -12.78 5.66 6.24
C ARG A 45 -11.84 5.71 5.03
N MET A 46 -10.93 4.75 4.93
CA MET A 46 -10.04 4.60 3.77
C MET A 46 -10.74 4.03 2.52
N GLY A 47 -11.99 3.57 2.64
CA GLY A 47 -12.72 2.90 1.55
C GLY A 47 -12.09 1.57 1.14
N VAL A 48 -11.58 0.79 2.10
CA VAL A 48 -10.97 -0.52 1.84
C VAL A 48 -12.05 -1.59 1.82
N GLU A 49 -12.29 -2.18 0.65
CA GLU A 49 -13.23 -3.29 0.46
C GLU A 49 -12.52 -4.63 0.26
N VAL A 50 -11.28 -4.59 -0.24
CA VAL A 50 -10.49 -5.76 -0.64
C VAL A 50 -9.04 -5.61 -0.19
N MET A 51 -8.34 -6.73 0.03
CA MET A 51 -6.93 -6.73 0.43
C MET A 51 -6.04 -7.55 -0.52
N PRO A 52 -4.77 -7.14 -0.72
CA PRO A 52 -4.16 -5.90 -0.21
C PRO A 52 -4.58 -4.67 -1.02
N THR A 53 -4.73 -3.53 -0.35
CA THR A 53 -5.00 -2.24 -1.01
C THR A 53 -3.89 -1.23 -0.68
N PHE A 54 -3.38 -0.59 -1.70
CA PHE A 54 -2.36 0.45 -1.63
C PHE A 54 -3.01 1.79 -1.90
N GLN A 55 -2.63 2.79 -1.12
CA GLN A 55 -3.13 4.15 -1.26
C GLN A 55 -1.98 5.10 -1.01
N THR A 56 -1.92 6.16 -1.81
CA THR A 56 -1.05 7.31 -1.61
C THR A 56 -1.90 8.46 -1.07
N TRP A 57 -1.31 9.20 -0.13
CA TRP A 57 -1.95 10.30 0.57
C TRP A 57 -1.01 11.50 0.54
N GLY A 58 -1.55 12.69 0.39
CA GLY A 58 -0.80 13.95 0.41
C GLY A 58 -1.67 15.09 0.94
N GLY A 59 -1.04 16.18 1.37
CA GLY A 59 -1.77 17.37 1.85
C GLY A 59 -2.75 17.08 3.00
N GLY A 60 -2.30 16.34 4.03
CA GLY A 60 -3.15 15.89 5.13
C GLY A 60 -3.95 14.65 4.75
N ASP A 61 -5.26 14.82 4.53
CA ASP A 61 -6.22 13.72 4.34
C ASP A 61 -6.64 13.52 2.86
N THR A 62 -5.89 14.07 1.90
CA THR A 62 -6.23 13.89 0.48
C THR A 62 -5.64 12.59 -0.05
N ARG A 63 -6.51 11.64 -0.40
CA ARG A 63 -6.11 10.42 -1.12
C ARG A 63 -5.80 10.76 -2.57
N LEU A 64 -4.54 10.53 -2.99
CA LEU A 64 -4.04 10.87 -4.32
C LEU A 64 -4.23 9.72 -5.32
N GLY A 65 -4.07 8.47 -4.86
CA GLY A 65 -4.16 7.30 -5.71
C GLY A 65 -4.53 6.04 -4.93
N VAL A 66 -5.07 5.06 -5.66
CA VAL A 66 -5.42 3.74 -5.11
C VAL A 66 -5.02 2.64 -6.10
N TYR A 67 -4.46 1.57 -5.57
CA TYR A 67 -4.21 0.33 -6.30
C TYR A 67 -4.69 -0.85 -5.46
N VAL A 68 -5.62 -1.63 -6.01
CA VAL A 68 -6.03 -2.91 -5.44
C VAL A 68 -5.09 -3.97 -5.96
N GLY A 69 -4.36 -4.63 -5.06
CA GLY A 69 -3.45 -5.71 -5.41
C GLY A 69 -4.20 -6.97 -5.85
N GLY A 70 -3.46 -7.99 -6.28
CA GLY A 70 -4.06 -9.26 -6.66
C GLY A 70 -3.30 -10.04 -7.72
N GLY A 71 -2.43 -9.35 -8.47
CA GLY A 71 -1.51 -9.92 -9.46
C GLY A 71 -0.28 -10.59 -8.85
N THR A 72 0.67 -10.95 -9.71
CA THR A 72 1.94 -11.53 -9.33
C THR A 72 2.80 -10.54 -8.51
N PRO A 73 3.76 -11.01 -7.71
CA PRO A 73 4.64 -10.12 -6.95
C PRO A 73 5.38 -9.10 -7.83
N THR A 74 5.78 -9.49 -9.04
CA THR A 74 6.48 -8.58 -9.97
C THR A 74 5.56 -7.47 -10.45
N GLU A 75 4.34 -7.80 -10.89
CA GLU A 75 3.34 -6.80 -11.32
C GLU A 75 2.98 -5.85 -10.18
N VAL A 76 2.80 -6.37 -8.97
CA VAL A 76 2.55 -5.57 -7.78
C VAL A 76 3.71 -4.61 -7.54
N GLY A 77 4.96 -5.06 -7.65
CA GLY A 77 6.13 -4.20 -7.48
C GLY A 77 6.19 -3.06 -8.50
N VAL A 78 5.84 -3.33 -9.76
CA VAL A 78 5.74 -2.30 -10.81
C VAL A 78 4.63 -1.30 -10.48
N LYS A 79 3.43 -1.78 -10.12
CA LYS A 79 2.29 -0.91 -9.82
C LYS A 79 2.47 -0.05 -8.57
N ILE A 80 3.13 -0.57 -7.53
CA ILE A 80 3.45 0.25 -6.35
C ILE A 80 4.42 1.37 -6.73
N ARG A 81 5.43 1.09 -7.57
CA ARG A 81 6.36 2.12 -8.06
C ARG A 81 5.66 3.19 -8.88
N GLU A 82 4.86 2.79 -9.87
CA GLU A 82 4.05 3.73 -10.66
C GLU A 82 3.16 4.60 -9.76
N LEU A 83 2.48 4.00 -8.77
CA LEU A 83 1.62 4.72 -7.84
C LEU A 83 2.38 5.74 -7.00
N VAL A 84 3.59 5.37 -6.56
CA VAL A 84 4.43 6.23 -5.71
C VAL A 84 5.05 7.37 -6.52
N ASP A 85 5.60 7.07 -7.70
CA ASP A 85 6.30 8.03 -8.55
C ASP A 85 5.36 9.04 -9.21
N ALA A 86 4.06 8.72 -9.33
CA ALA A 86 3.05 9.66 -9.78
C ALA A 86 2.72 10.76 -8.75
N HIS A 87 3.15 10.61 -7.49
CA HIS A 87 2.66 11.41 -6.37
C HIS A 87 3.76 11.86 -5.38
N LEU A 88 5.04 11.65 -5.71
CA LEU A 88 6.21 12.15 -4.98
C LEU A 88 6.98 13.15 -5.83
#